data_AF-A0A453GR63-F1
#
_entry.id   AF-A0A453GR63-F1
#
_cell.length_a   1.000
_cell.length_b   1.000
_cell.length_c   1.000
_cell.angle_alpha   90.00
_cell.angle_beta   90.00
_cell.angle_gamma   90.00
#
_symmetry.space_group_name_H-M   'P 1'
#
loop_
_entity.id
_entity.type
_entity.pdbx_description
1 polymer ?
#
loop_
_entity_poly.entity_id
_entity_poly.type
_entity_poly.pdbx_seq_one_letter_code
_entity_poly.pdbx_strand_id
1 'polypeptide(L)'
;QRPSSAVKELVENSIDAGASTVSVTVKDGGLKLIQVSDDGHGIRCEDLPILCERHTTSKLSAYEDLQTIKSMGFRGEALASMTYVGHVTVTTITEGQLHGYRVSYRDGVMENDPKPCAAVKGTQVMVENLFYNMVARRKTLQNSNDDYPKIVDFISRFAVHHINVNFSCRKSRCSQWEHVFKARCY
;
A
#
# COMPACT_ATOMS: atom_id res chain seq x y z
N GLN A 1 3.88 -14.10 7.27
CA GLN A 1 4.03 -12.67 6.94
C GLN A 1 4.36 -11.84 8.17
N ARG A 2 5.36 -10.96 8.07
CA ARG A 2 5.61 -9.85 9.01
C ARG A 2 5.13 -8.54 8.38
N PRO A 3 4.91 -7.45 9.15
CA PRO A 3 4.69 -6.11 8.61
C PRO A 3 5.66 -5.71 7.48
N SER A 4 6.95 -6.03 7.63
CA SER A 4 7.96 -5.76 6.60
C SER A 4 7.71 -6.46 5.26
N SER A 5 7.11 -7.65 5.28
CA SER A 5 6.71 -8.37 4.06
C SER A 5 5.60 -7.61 3.33
N ALA A 6 4.62 -7.06 4.06
CA ALA A 6 3.54 -6.29 3.44
C ALA A 6 4.07 -5.00 2.81
N VAL A 7 4.96 -4.28 3.50
CA VAL A 7 5.63 -3.10 2.93
C VAL A 7 6.39 -3.45 1.66
N LYS A 8 7.15 -4.56 1.68
CA LYS A 8 7.89 -5.03 0.52
C LYS A 8 7.00 -5.21 -0.70
N GLU A 9 5.89 -5.94 -0.55
CA GLU A 9 4.96 -6.20 -1.65
C GLU A 9 4.34 -4.91 -2.19
N LEU A 10 3.95 -3.97 -1.32
CA LEU A 10 3.37 -2.69 -1.75
C LEU A 10 4.38 -1.80 -2.48
N VAL A 11 5.63 -1.76 -2.03
CA VAL A 11 6.69 -0.99 -2.69
C VAL A 11 7.04 -1.57 -4.06
N GLU A 12 7.07 -2.90 -4.18
CA GLU A 12 7.26 -3.57 -5.47
C GLU A 12 6.11 -3.24 -6.44
N ASN A 13 4.86 -3.24 -5.97
CA ASN A 13 3.72 -2.82 -6.78
C ASN A 13 3.84 -1.35 -7.25
N SER A 14 4.34 -0.45 -6.40
CA SER A 14 4.56 0.95 -6.80
C SER A 14 5.62 1.08 -7.90
N ILE A 15 6.68 0.26 -7.85
CA ILE A 15 7.73 0.26 -8.89
C ILE A 15 7.20 -0.32 -10.20
N ASP A 16 6.46 -1.42 -10.13
CA ASP A 16 5.79 -2.02 -11.30
C ASP A 16 4.81 -1.04 -11.94
N ALA A 17 4.18 -0.17 -11.15
CA ALA A 17 3.32 0.91 -11.63
C ALA A 17 4.07 2.10 -12.27
N GLY A 18 5.40 2.03 -12.38
CA GLY A 18 6.24 3.06 -12.99
C GLY A 18 6.41 4.30 -12.13
N ALA A 19 6.33 4.19 -10.80
CA ALA A 19 6.50 5.31 -9.89
C ALA A 19 7.93 5.89 -9.94
N SER A 20 8.02 7.21 -9.90
CA SER A 20 9.27 7.96 -9.73
C SER A 20 9.52 8.32 -8.26
N THR A 21 8.48 8.32 -7.44
CA THR A 21 8.52 8.61 -6.01
C THR A 21 7.68 7.60 -5.25
N VAL A 22 8.25 6.98 -4.22
CA VAL A 22 7.55 6.04 -3.32
C VAL A 22 7.76 6.47 -1.88
N SER A 23 6.66 6.72 -1.18
CA SER A 23 6.63 7.20 0.20
C SER A 23 5.99 6.18 1.13
N VAL A 24 6.74 5.73 2.13
CA VAL A 24 6.32 4.74 3.12
C VAL A 24 6.15 5.40 4.49
N THR A 25 4.97 5.25 5.07
CA THR A 25 4.65 5.70 6.43
C THR A 25 4.22 4.51 7.28
N VAL A 26 4.86 4.34 8.44
CA VAL A 26 4.64 3.19 9.31
C VAL A 26 4.32 3.64 10.74
N LYS A 27 3.37 2.98 11.41
CA LYS A 27 3.05 3.20 12.84
C LYS A 27 3.11 1.88 13.59
N ASP A 28 3.72 1.91 14.78
CA ASP A 28 3.83 0.75 15.68
C ASP A 28 4.43 -0.49 14.97
N GLY A 29 5.60 -0.30 14.35
CA GLY A 29 6.26 -1.34 13.54
C GLY A 29 5.46 -1.84 12.32
N GLY A 30 4.36 -1.17 11.97
CA GLY A 30 3.46 -1.54 10.87
C GLY A 30 2.25 -2.37 11.32
N LEU A 31 2.11 -2.65 12.62
CA LEU A 31 0.93 -3.33 13.14
C LEU A 31 -0.28 -2.42 13.23
N LYS A 32 -0.08 -1.13 13.51
CA LYS A 32 -1.17 -0.15 13.56
C LYS A 32 -1.48 0.42 12.18
N LEU A 33 -0.46 0.81 11.44
CA LEU A 33 -0.59 1.42 10.12
C LEU A 33 0.63 1.12 9.26
N ILE A 34 0.39 0.66 8.04
CA ILE A 34 1.30 0.75 6.89
C ILE A 34 0.60 1.59 5.84
N GLN A 35 1.27 2.61 5.34
CA GLN A 35 0.79 3.41 4.22
C GLN A 35 1.92 3.54 3.20
N VAL A 36 1.67 3.11 1.97
CA VAL A 36 2.56 3.29 0.82
C VAL A 36 1.84 4.20 -0.16
N SER A 37 2.53 5.24 -0.63
CA SER A 37 2.01 6.19 -1.60
C SER A 37 3.02 6.38 -2.71
N ASP A 38 2.57 6.31 -3.95
CA ASP A 38 3.38 6.46 -5.14
C ASP A 38 2.74 7.41 -6.15
N ASP A 39 3.53 7.84 -7.12
CA ASP A 39 3.14 8.69 -8.25
C ASP A 39 3.08 7.90 -9.58
N GLY A 40 2.84 6.59 -9.50
CA GLY A 40 2.74 5.70 -10.65
C GLY A 40 1.51 5.96 -11.53
N HIS A 41 1.18 5.01 -12.40
CA HIS A 41 0.09 5.16 -13.37
C HIS A 41 -1.33 5.14 -12.74
N GLY A 42 -1.47 4.75 -11.47
CA GLY A 42 -2.76 4.61 -10.79
C GLY A 42 -3.53 3.34 -11.18
N ILE A 43 -4.68 3.09 -10.57
CA ILE A 43 -5.55 1.94 -10.87
C ILE A 43 -6.85 2.48 -11.46
N ARG A 44 -7.34 1.87 -12.54
CA ARG A 44 -8.59 2.30 -13.18
C ARG A 44 -9.77 1.97 -12.28
N CYS A 45 -10.82 2.79 -12.33
CA CYS A 45 -12.03 2.59 -11.53
C CYS A 45 -12.69 1.21 -11.81
N GLU A 46 -12.65 0.77 -13.07
CA GLU A 46 -13.16 -0.52 -13.53
C GLU A 46 -12.44 -1.75 -12.92
N ASP A 47 -11.17 -1.58 -12.53
CA ASP A 47 -10.36 -2.66 -11.95
C ASP A 47 -10.49 -2.75 -10.42
N LEU A 48 -11.03 -1.71 -9.76
CA LEU A 48 -11.16 -1.68 -8.30
C LEU A 48 -11.99 -2.85 -7.73
N PRO A 49 -13.13 -3.26 -8.32
CA PRO A 49 -13.92 -4.37 -7.78
C PRO A 49 -13.13 -5.68 -7.65
N ILE A 50 -12.24 -5.96 -8.62
CA ILE A 50 -11.48 -7.22 -8.71
C ILE A 50 -10.06 -7.11 -8.12
N LEU A 51 -9.65 -5.92 -7.66
CA LEU A 51 -8.29 -5.61 -7.23
C LEU A 51 -7.79 -6.51 -6.08
N CYS A 52 -8.68 -6.87 -5.15
CA CYS A 52 -8.37 -7.71 -3.99
C CYS A 52 -8.98 -9.12 -4.07
N GLU A 53 -9.60 -9.49 -5.20
CA GLU A 53 -10.08 -10.85 -5.38
C GLU A 53 -8.89 -11.81 -5.50
N ARG A 54 -9.01 -13.01 -4.91
CA ARG A 54 -8.04 -14.08 -5.18
C ARG A 54 -8.17 -14.49 -6.64
N HIS A 55 -7.06 -14.90 -7.25
CA HIS A 55 -7.08 -15.46 -8.60
C HIS A 55 -7.47 -14.48 -9.73
N THR A 56 -7.56 -13.16 -9.48
CA THR A 56 -7.83 -12.14 -10.52
C THR A 56 -6.85 -12.20 -11.68
N THR A 57 -5.58 -12.50 -11.42
CA THR A 57 -4.54 -12.67 -12.44
C THR A 57 -4.62 -13.99 -13.21
N SER A 58 -5.44 -14.95 -12.78
CA SER A 58 -5.48 -16.32 -13.34
C SER A 58 -6.66 -16.60 -14.29
N LYS A 59 -7.53 -15.61 -14.56
CA LYS A 59 -8.68 -15.74 -15.49
C LYS A 59 -8.51 -14.98 -16.82
N LEU A 60 -7.32 -14.47 -17.13
CA LEU A 60 -7.02 -13.87 -18.43
C LEU A 60 -6.54 -14.96 -19.39
N SER A 61 -7.51 -15.65 -20.00
CA SER A 61 -7.31 -16.79 -20.91
C SER A 61 -7.10 -16.39 -22.38
N ALA A 62 -6.91 -15.10 -22.69
CA ALA A 62 -6.65 -14.60 -24.03
C ALA A 62 -5.15 -14.33 -24.23
N TYR A 63 -4.58 -14.90 -25.29
CA TYR A 63 -3.14 -14.81 -25.61
C TYR A 63 -2.66 -13.37 -25.91
N GLU A 64 -3.58 -12.46 -26.22
CA GLU A 64 -3.29 -11.07 -26.59
C GLU A 64 -3.04 -10.17 -25.36
N ASP A 65 -3.65 -10.46 -24.19
CA ASP A 65 -3.43 -9.70 -22.94
C ASP A 65 -2.10 -10.05 -22.24
N LEU A 66 -1.48 -11.18 -22.59
CA LEU A 66 -0.25 -11.69 -21.99
C LEU A 66 0.98 -10.80 -22.27
N GLN A 67 0.94 -9.95 -23.30
CA GLN A 67 2.06 -9.06 -23.63
C GLN A 67 2.08 -7.80 -22.76
N THR A 68 0.93 -7.31 -22.30
CA THR A 68 0.79 -6.18 -21.38
C THR A 68 1.04 -6.58 -19.92
N ILE A 69 0.89 -7.86 -19.58
CA ILE A 69 0.96 -8.39 -18.21
C ILE A 69 2.40 -8.72 -17.76
N LYS A 70 3.39 -8.76 -18.66
CA LYS A 70 4.79 -9.00 -18.26
C LYS A 70 5.36 -7.95 -17.31
N SER A 71 4.75 -6.76 -17.20
CA SER A 71 5.12 -5.70 -16.25
C SER A 71 4.33 -5.73 -14.93
N MET A 72 3.33 -6.61 -14.78
CA MET A 72 2.54 -6.75 -13.57
C MET A 72 2.81 -8.11 -12.93
N GLY A 73 3.95 -8.24 -12.26
CA GLY A 73 4.38 -9.51 -11.70
C GLY A 73 3.37 -10.07 -10.69
N PHE A 74 2.85 -11.27 -10.93
CA PHE A 74 2.45 -12.28 -9.93
C PHE A 74 1.51 -11.92 -8.75
N ARG A 75 0.94 -10.71 -8.59
CA ARG A 75 0.58 -10.18 -7.24
C ARG A 75 -0.87 -9.86 -6.91
N GLY A 76 -1.86 -10.39 -7.62
CA GLY A 76 -3.27 -10.34 -7.13
C GLY A 76 -3.44 -10.98 -5.73
N GLU A 77 -2.60 -11.97 -5.41
CA GLU A 77 -2.61 -12.68 -4.13
C GLU A 77 -2.06 -11.86 -2.95
N ALA A 78 -1.13 -10.93 -3.19
CA ALA A 78 -0.47 -10.20 -2.12
C ALA A 78 -1.45 -9.22 -1.45
N LEU A 79 -2.10 -8.37 -2.24
CA LEU A 79 -3.06 -7.39 -1.73
C LEU A 79 -4.29 -8.10 -1.15
N ALA A 80 -4.81 -9.13 -1.83
CA ALA A 80 -5.85 -10.01 -1.30
C ALA A 80 -5.46 -10.58 0.08
N SER A 81 -4.24 -11.13 0.23
CA SER A 81 -3.77 -11.68 1.52
C SER A 81 -3.77 -10.66 2.66
N MET A 82 -3.47 -9.39 2.37
CA MET A 82 -3.47 -8.33 3.38
C MET A 82 -4.88 -8.03 3.88
N THR A 83 -5.91 -8.09 3.01
CA THR A 83 -7.30 -7.85 3.41
C THR A 83 -7.88 -8.89 4.37
N TYR A 84 -7.33 -10.11 4.39
CA TYR A 84 -7.74 -11.16 5.34
C TYR A 84 -7.20 -10.95 6.75
N VAL A 85 -6.17 -10.11 6.91
CA VAL A 85 -5.50 -9.89 8.19
C VAL A 85 -5.41 -8.42 8.58
N GLY A 86 -5.95 -7.51 7.78
CA GLY A 86 -5.95 -6.07 8.04
C GLY A 86 -7.07 -5.37 7.28
N HIS A 87 -7.30 -4.10 7.57
CA HIS A 87 -8.24 -3.27 6.82
C HIS A 87 -7.47 -2.52 5.75
N VAL A 88 -7.79 -2.79 4.48
CA VAL A 88 -7.08 -2.18 3.36
C VAL A 88 -7.94 -1.08 2.78
N THR A 89 -7.37 0.10 2.60
CA THR A 89 -7.97 1.20 1.87
C THR A 89 -7.05 1.61 0.74
N VAL A 90 -7.59 1.68 -0.47
CA VAL A 90 -6.87 2.13 -1.66
C VAL A 90 -7.45 3.47 -2.07
N THR A 91 -6.58 4.45 -2.27
CA THR A 91 -6.91 5.72 -2.92
C THR A 91 -6.06 5.83 -4.18
N THR A 92 -6.67 6.11 -5.32
CA THR A 92 -5.93 6.13 -6.59
C THR A 92 -6.56 7.12 -7.56
N ILE A 93 -5.73 7.64 -8.46
CA ILE A 93 -6.16 8.46 -9.60
C ILE A 93 -5.21 8.20 -10.76
N THR A 94 -5.79 7.90 -11.92
CA THR A 94 -5.05 7.73 -13.16
C THR A 94 -4.86 9.09 -13.84
N GLU A 95 -3.83 9.20 -14.68
CA GLU A 95 -3.57 10.41 -15.46
C GLU A 95 -4.76 10.82 -16.33
N GLY A 96 -5.02 12.12 -16.43
CA GLY A 96 -6.14 12.68 -17.20
C GLY A 96 -7.51 12.63 -16.54
N GLN A 97 -7.66 12.03 -15.34
CA GLN A 97 -8.93 12.02 -14.60
C GLN A 97 -9.10 13.29 -13.75
N LEU A 98 -10.36 13.75 -13.62
CA LEU A 98 -10.70 14.94 -12.83
C LEU A 98 -10.62 14.70 -11.32
N HIS A 99 -10.90 13.46 -10.88
CA HIS A 99 -10.87 13.06 -9.49
C HIS A 99 -10.37 11.63 -9.34
N GLY A 100 -9.91 11.29 -8.13
CA GLY A 100 -9.58 9.93 -7.77
C GLY A 100 -10.76 9.19 -7.17
N TYR A 101 -10.48 7.94 -6.80
CA TYR A 101 -11.42 7.09 -6.08
C TYR A 101 -10.75 6.54 -4.82
N ARG A 102 -11.55 6.43 -3.77
CA ARG A 102 -11.19 5.74 -2.53
C ARG A 102 -12.13 4.57 -2.30
N VAL A 103 -11.56 3.44 -1.95
CA VAL A 103 -12.26 2.18 -1.74
C VAL A 103 -11.61 1.40 -0.60
N SER A 104 -12.42 0.67 0.16
CA SER A 104 -11.99 -0.16 1.27
C SER A 104 -12.30 -1.62 0.99
N TYR A 105 -11.41 -2.50 1.44
CA TYR A 105 -11.49 -3.95 1.22
C TYR A 105 -11.35 -4.71 2.52
N ARG A 106 -12.06 -5.83 2.60
CA ARG A 106 -12.01 -6.80 3.69
C ARG A 106 -12.23 -8.20 3.13
N ASP A 107 -11.43 -9.16 3.59
CA ASP A 107 -11.56 -10.58 3.22
C ASP A 107 -11.62 -10.86 1.71
N GLY A 108 -10.89 -10.05 0.93
CA GLY A 108 -10.79 -10.12 -0.53
C GLY A 108 -11.92 -9.42 -1.28
N VAL A 109 -12.84 -8.74 -0.59
CA VAL A 109 -14.04 -8.14 -1.16
C VAL A 109 -14.04 -6.63 -0.94
N MET A 110 -14.51 -5.90 -1.94
CA MET A 110 -14.77 -4.46 -1.88
C MET A 110 -15.97 -4.18 -0.96
N GLU A 111 -15.78 -3.41 0.13
CA GLU A 111 -16.84 -3.18 1.12
C GLU A 111 -17.93 -2.21 0.65
N ASN A 112 -17.57 -1.25 -0.22
CA ASN A 112 -18.47 -0.21 -0.73
C ASN A 112 -18.05 0.19 -2.15
N ASP A 113 -18.99 0.77 -2.90
CA ASP A 113 -18.68 1.37 -4.19
C ASP A 113 -17.56 2.42 -4.09
N PRO A 114 -16.68 2.53 -5.11
CA PRO A 114 -15.60 3.51 -5.12
C PRO A 114 -16.12 4.93 -4.92
N LYS A 115 -15.64 5.61 -3.87
CA LYS A 115 -16.06 6.97 -3.53
C LYS A 115 -15.15 8.00 -4.21
N PRO A 116 -15.69 8.96 -4.99
CA PRO A 116 -14.90 10.05 -5.54
C PRO A 116 -14.17 10.83 -4.43
N CYS A 117 -12.90 11.15 -4.64
CA CYS A 117 -12.12 11.94 -3.69
C CYS A 117 -11.02 12.76 -4.37
N ALA A 118 -10.60 13.84 -3.70
CA ALA A 118 -9.37 14.53 -4.07
C ALA A 118 -8.17 13.60 -3.85
N ALA A 119 -7.37 13.42 -4.90
CA ALA A 119 -6.19 12.58 -4.91
C ALA A 119 -5.12 13.21 -5.80
N VAL A 120 -3.85 12.90 -5.50
CA VAL A 120 -2.70 13.22 -6.37
C VAL A 120 -2.40 12.01 -7.24
N LYS A 121 -1.85 12.24 -8.45
CA LYS A 121 -1.47 11.17 -9.40
C LYS A 121 -0.81 9.99 -8.68
N GLY A 122 -1.23 8.77 -9.05
CA GLY A 122 -0.68 7.52 -8.54
C GLY A 122 -1.61 6.82 -7.56
N THR A 123 -1.02 5.99 -6.70
CA THR A 123 -1.76 5.13 -5.78
C THR A 123 -1.28 5.28 -4.35
N GLN A 124 -2.23 5.28 -3.43
CA GLN A 124 -2.00 5.16 -1.99
C GLN A 124 -2.71 3.91 -1.48
N VAL A 125 -1.94 2.98 -0.93
CA VAL A 125 -2.46 1.81 -0.23
C VAL A 125 -2.21 1.96 1.26
N MET A 126 -3.27 1.91 2.04
CA MET A 126 -3.27 1.98 3.49
C MET A 126 -3.73 0.65 4.07
N VAL A 127 -2.93 0.06 4.96
CA VAL A 127 -3.24 -1.18 5.68
C VAL A 127 -3.26 -0.88 7.18
N GLU A 128 -4.44 -0.98 7.78
CA GLU A 128 -4.67 -0.69 9.18
C GLU A 128 -4.90 -1.95 10.00
N ASN A 129 -4.44 -1.93 11.25
CA ASN A 129 -4.66 -3.00 12.23
C ASN A 129 -4.25 -4.39 11.71
N LEU A 130 -3.00 -4.52 11.25
CA LEU A 130 -2.48 -5.79 10.76
C LEU A 130 -2.51 -6.87 11.86
N PHE A 131 -2.97 -8.06 11.50
CA PHE A 131 -3.26 -9.20 12.36
C PHE A 131 -4.32 -8.93 13.44
N TYR A 132 -5.28 -8.03 13.22
CA TYR A 132 -6.36 -7.74 14.18
C TYR A 132 -7.15 -8.99 14.61
N ASN A 133 -7.36 -9.92 13.67
CA ASN A 133 -8.08 -11.18 13.87
C ASN A 133 -7.18 -12.35 14.33
N MET A 134 -5.88 -12.11 14.54
CA MET A 134 -4.92 -13.12 14.99
C MET A 134 -4.20 -12.67 16.27
N VAL A 135 -4.93 -12.62 17.39
CA VAL A 135 -4.46 -12.01 18.66
C VAL A 135 -3.11 -12.55 19.14
N ALA A 136 -2.91 -13.87 19.11
CA ALA A 136 -1.64 -14.48 19.53
C ALA A 136 -0.47 -14.00 18.66
N ARG A 137 -0.65 -14.01 17.33
CA ARG A 137 0.33 -13.53 16.35
C ARG A 137 0.64 -12.05 16.55
N ARG A 138 -0.39 -11.23 16.75
CA ARG A 138 -0.25 -9.79 17.00
C ARG A 138 0.57 -9.53 18.27
N LYS A 139 0.25 -10.21 19.39
CA LYS A 139 1.02 -10.09 20.63
C LYS A 139 2.48 -10.52 20.48
N THR A 140 2.75 -11.62 19.78
CA THR A 140 4.13 -12.06 19.50
C THR A 140 4.90 -11.00 18.71
N LEU A 141 4.27 -10.36 17.73
CA LEU A 141 4.90 -9.33 16.92
C LEU A 141 5.08 -8.00 17.68
N GLN A 142 4.14 -7.64 18.56
CA GLN A 142 4.27 -6.48 19.45
C GLN A 142 5.42 -6.64 20.46
N ASN A 143 5.59 -7.87 20.97
CA ASN A 143 6.67 -8.20 21.91
C ASN A 143 8.01 -8.43 21.22
N SER A 144 8.02 -8.64 19.90
CA SER A 144 9.23 -8.71 19.11
C SER A 144 9.75 -7.30 18.82
N ASN A 145 11.07 -7.12 18.79
CA ASN A 145 11.69 -5.84 18.44
C ASN A 145 11.02 -5.19 17.23
N ASP A 146 10.78 -3.87 17.32
CA ASP A 146 10.16 -3.02 16.30
C ASP A 146 10.60 -3.45 14.89
N ASP A 147 9.65 -3.70 13.98
CA ASP A 147 9.94 -4.11 12.61
C ASP A 147 10.40 -2.93 11.74
N TYR A 148 10.31 -1.69 12.22
CA TYR A 148 10.74 -0.51 11.49
C TYR A 148 12.18 -0.54 10.98
N PRO A 149 13.22 -0.94 11.75
CA PRO A 149 14.58 -1.04 11.23
C PRO A 149 14.70 -2.02 10.06
N LYS A 150 13.92 -3.10 10.04
CA LYS A 150 13.88 -4.06 8.92
C LYS A 150 13.22 -3.44 7.68
N ILE A 151 12.20 -2.62 7.89
CA ILE A 151 11.54 -1.86 6.82
C ILE A 151 12.52 -0.84 6.22
N VAL A 152 13.24 -0.09 7.06
CA VAL A 152 14.26 0.87 6.61
C VAL A 152 15.38 0.17 5.84
N ASP A 153 15.92 -0.94 6.36
CA ASP A 153 16.96 -1.72 5.67
C ASP A 153 16.52 -2.18 4.28
N PHE A 154 15.30 -2.69 4.17
CA PHE A 154 14.71 -3.09 2.89
C PHE A 154 14.55 -1.89 1.94
N ILE A 155 14.02 -0.75 2.39
CA ILE A 155 13.85 0.45 1.56
C ILE A 155 15.21 0.98 1.09
N SER A 156 16.23 0.97 1.95
CA SER A 156 17.59 1.36 1.57
C SER A 156 18.15 0.47 0.46
N ARG A 157 17.91 -0.85 0.51
CA ARG A 157 18.32 -1.76 -0.56
C ARG A 157 17.58 -1.47 -1.87
N PHE A 158 16.28 -1.16 -1.80
CA PHE A 158 15.51 -0.74 -2.98
C PHE A 158 16.05 0.56 -3.59
N ALA A 159 16.38 1.54 -2.76
CA ALA A 159 16.94 2.81 -3.22
C ALA A 159 18.29 2.63 -3.95
N VAL A 160 19.11 1.65 -3.54
CA VAL A 160 20.36 1.31 -4.24
C VAL A 160 20.11 0.66 -5.61
N HIS A 161 19.10 -0.20 -5.71
CA HIS A 161 18.79 -0.91 -6.97
C HIS A 161 17.99 -0.08 -7.97
N HIS A 162 17.17 0.86 -7.49
CA HIS A 162 16.27 1.69 -8.30
C HIS A 162 16.69 3.16 -8.22
N ILE A 163 17.83 3.49 -8.81
CA ILE A 163 18.46 4.83 -8.74
C ILE A 163 17.60 5.97 -9.30
N ASN A 164 16.59 5.65 -10.12
CA ASN A 164 15.68 6.63 -10.72
C ASN A 164 14.38 6.82 -9.90
N VAL A 165 14.28 6.19 -8.73
CA VAL A 165 13.10 6.24 -7.87
C VAL A 165 13.47 6.86 -6.52
N ASN A 166 12.75 7.91 -6.14
CA ASN A 166 12.91 8.59 -4.86
C ASN A 166 12.14 7.86 -3.77
N PHE A 167 12.83 7.23 -2.82
CA PHE A 167 12.21 6.58 -1.68
C PHE A 167 12.20 7.48 -0.45
N SER A 168 11.07 7.52 0.26
CA SER A 168 11.01 8.09 1.61
C SER A 168 10.39 7.11 2.60
N CYS A 169 10.92 7.06 3.82
CA CYS A 169 10.38 6.23 4.89
C CYS A 169 10.29 7.02 6.18
N ARG A 170 9.12 7.06 6.81
CA ARG A 170 8.90 7.78 8.07
C ARG A 170 8.06 7.00 9.06
N LYS A 171 8.32 7.20 10.35
CA LYS A 171 7.42 6.79 11.43
C LYS A 171 6.29 7.83 11.56
N SER A 172 5.04 7.36 11.50
CA SER A 172 3.89 8.17 11.90
C SER A 172 3.95 8.37 13.41
N ARG A 173 3.98 9.64 13.85
CA ARG A 173 3.92 9.95 15.28
C ARG A 173 2.54 9.56 15.82
N CYS A 174 2.49 9.23 17.12
CA CYS A 174 1.21 9.12 17.81
C CYS A 174 0.57 10.50 17.83
N SER A 175 -0.41 10.76 16.96
CA SER A 175 -1.35 11.86 17.14
C SER A 175 -2.26 11.52 18.33
N GLN A 176 -1.74 11.72 19.53
CA GLN A 176 -2.58 12.03 20.69
C GLN A 176 -2.70 13.55 20.68
N TRP A 177 -3.83 14.06 20.15
CA TRP A 177 -4.25 15.47 20.18
C TRP A 177 -3.23 16.49 19.66
N GLU A 178 -3.47 17.02 18.46
CA GLU A 178 -2.72 18.16 17.93
C GLU A 178 -2.98 19.42 18.80
N HIS A 179 -2.11 19.68 19.78
CA HIS A 179 -1.83 21.06 20.17
C HIS A 179 -0.89 21.66 19.13
N VAL A 180 -1.48 22.39 18.18
CA VAL A 180 -0.74 23.18 17.20
C VAL A 180 -0.04 24.33 17.93
N PHE A 181 1.25 24.19 18.20
CA PHE A 181 2.10 25.35 18.52
C PHE A 181 2.70 25.90 17.23
N LYS A 182 2.16 27.03 16.77
CA LYS A 182 2.80 27.87 15.75
C LYS A 182 3.87 28.71 16.43
N ALA A 183 5.14 28.41 16.19
CA ALA A 183 6.22 29.35 16.43
C ALA A 183 6.36 30.25 15.19
N ARG A 184 5.98 31.52 15.31
CA ARG A 184 6.42 32.58 14.39
C ARG A 184 7.81 33.02 14.83
N CYS A 185 8.77 32.99 13.92
CA CYS A 185 10.02 33.72 14.09
C CYS A 185 9.75 35.22 13.88
N TYR A 186 10.24 36.05 14.80
CA TYR A 186 10.58 37.45 14.54
C TYR A 186 12.05 37.51 14.15
#